data_AF-A0A959JML3-F1
#
_entry.id   AF-A0A959JML3-F1
#
_cell.length_a   1.000
_cell.length_b   1.000
_cell.length_c   1.000
_cell.angle_alpha   90.00
_cell.angle_beta   90.00
_cell.angle_gamma   90.00
#
_symmetry.space_group_name_H-M   'P 1'
#
loop_
_entity.id
_entity.type
_entity.pdbx_description
1 polymer ?
#
loop_
_entity_poly.entity_id
_entity_poly.type
_entity_poly.pdbx_seq_one_letter_code
_entity_poly.pdbx_strand_id
1 'polypeptide(L)'
;MFTKIKINQITNLTEARYYAAMGVDFLGFRPSQIDIKDIISIIDWVEGTRAIIDIYAEKDIPTTELLDKFQGIHVMDEIDITPP
;
A
#
# COMPACT_ATOMS: atom_id res chain seq x y z
N MET A 1 21.92 11.82 -2.27
CA MET A 1 21.19 10.75 -1.56
C MET A 1 19.74 11.20 -1.49
N PHE A 2 18.80 10.45 -2.08
CA PHE A 2 17.37 10.80 -2.05
C PHE A 2 16.67 9.88 -1.06
N THR A 3 15.99 10.45 -0.08
CA THR A 3 15.14 9.70 0.86
C THR A 3 13.80 9.45 0.19
N LYS A 4 13.35 8.19 0.17
CA LYS A 4 12.01 7.84 -0.27
C LYS A 4 11.06 7.71 0.92
N ILE A 5 9.84 8.22 0.79
CA ILE A 5 8.83 8.20 1.83
C ILE A 5 7.68 7.26 1.42
N LYS A 6 7.37 6.31 2.30
CA LYS A 6 6.21 5.42 2.17
C LYS A 6 5.24 5.69 3.32
N ILE A 7 3.97 5.87 3.01
CA ILE A 7 2.89 5.90 4.00
C ILE A 7 2.19 4.55 3.97
N ASN A 8 2.08 3.89 5.13
CA ASN A 8 1.41 2.59 5.25
C ASN A 8 -0.03 2.74 5.73
N GLN A 9 -0.79 1.66 5.60
CA GLN A 9 -2.13 1.52 6.19
C GLN A 9 -3.16 2.53 5.66
N ILE A 10 -3.05 2.91 4.38
CA ILE A 10 -4.07 3.77 3.74
C ILE A 10 -5.38 2.99 3.63
N THR A 11 -6.47 3.58 4.12
CA THR A 11 -7.80 2.94 4.15
C THR A 11 -8.86 3.70 3.38
N ASN A 12 -8.58 4.93 2.95
CA ASN A 12 -9.56 5.76 2.25
C ASN A 12 -8.92 6.73 1.26
N LEU A 13 -9.75 7.26 0.36
CA LEU A 13 -9.33 8.17 -0.71
C LEU A 13 -8.84 9.54 -0.20
N THR A 14 -9.41 10.04 0.90
CA THR A 14 -9.07 11.35 1.45
C THR A 14 -7.62 11.38 1.94
N GLU A 15 -7.22 10.36 2.71
CA GLU A 15 -5.83 10.17 3.16
C GLU A 15 -4.89 10.02 1.97
N ALA A 16 -5.25 9.17 1.02
CA ALA A 16 -4.42 8.91 -0.16
C ALA A 16 -4.12 10.20 -0.94
N ARG A 17 -5.14 11.04 -1.18
CA ARG A 17 -4.98 12.34 -1.84
C ARG A 17 -4.17 13.32 -1.01
N TYR A 18 -4.39 13.36 0.29
CA TYR A 18 -3.63 14.23 1.19
C TYR A 18 -2.13 13.92 1.11
N TYR A 19 -1.75 12.65 1.23
CA TYR A 19 -0.34 12.25 1.16
C TYR A 19 0.25 12.34 -0.24
N ALA A 20 -0.52 12.04 -1.29
CA ALA A 20 -0.08 12.24 -2.66
C ALA A 20 0.22 13.71 -2.95
N ALA A 21 -0.61 14.64 -2.46
CA ALA A 21 -0.37 16.08 -2.58
C ALA A 21 0.88 16.55 -1.80
N MET A 22 1.28 15.82 -0.74
CA MET A 22 2.55 16.04 -0.04
C MET A 22 3.77 15.51 -0.80
N GLY A 23 3.58 14.84 -1.93
CA GLY A 23 4.68 14.32 -2.75
C GLY A 23 5.35 13.07 -2.18
N VAL A 24 4.61 12.23 -1.45
CA VAL A 24 5.14 10.93 -1.00
C VAL A 24 5.42 10.03 -2.20
N ASP A 25 6.43 9.17 -2.09
CA ASP A 25 6.80 8.25 -3.17
C ASP A 25 5.86 7.05 -3.27
N PHE A 26 5.33 6.60 -2.13
CA PHE A 26 4.56 5.36 -2.03
C PHE A 26 3.38 5.42 -1.07
N LEU A 27 2.28 4.76 -1.47
CA LEU A 27 1.13 4.43 -0.63
C LEU A 27 1.05 2.91 -0.42
N GLY A 28 1.06 2.48 0.84
CA GLY A 28 0.95 1.09 1.26
C GLY A 28 -0.47 0.73 1.65
N PHE A 29 -1.00 -0.33 1.04
CA PHE A 29 -2.34 -0.86 1.30
C PHE A 29 -2.26 -2.27 1.84
N ARG A 30 -3.13 -2.59 2.81
CA ARG A 30 -3.24 -3.93 3.40
C ARG A 30 -4.56 -4.56 2.99
N PRO A 31 -4.55 -5.65 2.18
CA PRO A 31 -5.77 -6.35 1.78
C PRO A 31 -6.57 -6.93 2.95
N SER A 32 -5.97 -7.05 4.14
CA SER A 32 -6.66 -7.42 5.37
C SER A 32 -7.51 -6.31 5.99
N GLN A 33 -7.32 -5.06 5.56
CA GLN A 33 -7.98 -3.87 6.12
C GLN A 33 -8.84 -3.08 5.14
N ILE A 34 -8.60 -3.26 3.83
CA ILE A 34 -9.33 -2.59 2.77
C ILE A 34 -9.55 -3.57 1.63
N ASP A 35 -10.77 -3.58 1.08
CA ASP A 35 -11.13 -4.44 -0.04
C ASP A 35 -10.34 -4.05 -1.30
N ILE A 36 -9.93 -5.05 -2.07
CA ILE A 36 -9.15 -4.85 -3.30
C ILE A 36 -9.82 -3.84 -4.25
N LYS A 37 -11.16 -3.86 -4.35
CA LYS A 37 -11.92 -2.93 -5.19
C LYS A 37 -11.77 -1.47 -4.76
N ASP A 38 -11.76 -1.23 -3.45
CA ASP A 38 -11.55 0.10 -2.90
C ASP A 38 -10.10 0.56 -3.11
N ILE A 39 -9.14 -0.36 -2.98
CA ILE A 39 -7.74 -0.05 -3.30
C ILE A 39 -7.59 0.36 -4.77
N ILE A 40 -8.17 -0.41 -5.69
CA ILE A 40 -8.15 -0.08 -7.13
C ILE A 40 -8.78 1.29 -7.37
N SER A 41 -9.93 1.57 -6.74
CA SER A 41 -10.57 2.88 -6.85
C SER A 41 -9.63 3.99 -6.36
N ILE A 42 -9.00 3.83 -5.19
CA ILE A 42 -8.07 4.83 -4.67
C ILE A 42 -6.92 5.09 -5.65
N ILE A 43 -6.33 4.04 -6.22
CA ILE A 43 -5.22 4.16 -7.17
C ILE A 43 -5.66 4.90 -8.45
N ASP A 44 -6.84 4.59 -8.96
CA ASP A 44 -7.36 5.24 -10.18
C ASP A 44 -7.63 6.75 -9.98
N TRP A 45 -7.77 7.22 -8.74
CA TRP A 45 -8.00 8.63 -8.41
C TRP A 45 -6.75 9.40 -7.94
N VAL A 46 -5.62 8.72 -7.76
CA VAL A 46 -4.41 9.28 -7.15
C VAL A 46 -3.26 9.23 -8.14
N GLU A 47 -2.72 10.39 -8.49
CA GLU A 47 -1.57 10.52 -9.40
C GLU A 47 -0.29 10.88 -8.63
N GLY A 48 0.87 10.62 -9.25
CA GLY A 48 2.17 11.08 -8.74
C GLY A 48 2.80 10.23 -7.63
N THR A 49 2.10 9.20 -7.13
CA THR A 49 2.61 8.27 -6.12
C THR A 49 2.43 6.82 -6.56
N ARG A 50 3.26 5.90 -6.07
CA ARG A 50 3.17 4.48 -6.43
C ARG A 50 2.46 3.67 -5.35
N ALA A 51 1.56 2.79 -5.75
CA ALA A 51 0.88 1.89 -4.83
C ALA A 51 1.71 0.64 -4.55
N ILE A 52 1.74 0.23 -3.28
CA ILE A 52 2.36 -0.99 -2.78
C ILE A 52 1.30 -1.78 -2.01
N ILE A 53 1.17 -3.08 -2.30
CA ILE A 53 0.44 -4.00 -1.42
C ILE A 53 1.40 -4.54 -0.36
N ASP A 54 1.01 -4.39 0.90
CA ASP A 54 1.65 -4.99 2.05
C ASP A 54 1.00 -6.33 2.37
N ILE A 55 1.76 -7.41 2.18
CA ILE A 55 1.35 -8.78 2.45
C ILE A 55 2.10 -9.26 3.70
N TYR A 56 1.36 -9.73 4.70
CA TYR A 56 1.91 -10.48 5.83
C TYR A 56 1.78 -11.97 5.50
N ALA A 57 2.75 -12.77 5.94
CA ALA A 57 2.99 -14.14 5.52
C ALA A 57 1.88 -15.19 5.82
N GLU A 58 0.64 -14.78 6.11
CA GLU A 58 -0.44 -15.67 6.53
C GLU A 58 -1.78 -15.54 5.80
N LYS A 59 -1.86 -14.89 4.63
CA LYS A 59 -3.12 -14.92 3.85
C LYS A 59 -2.92 -15.20 2.37
N ASP A 60 -3.67 -16.19 1.90
CA ASP A 60 -4.01 -16.40 0.48
C ASP A 60 -4.68 -15.13 -0.06
N ILE A 61 -3.87 -14.21 -0.57
CA ILE A 61 -4.36 -13.05 -1.31
C ILE A 61 -4.55 -13.51 -2.74
N PRO A 62 -5.71 -13.29 -3.38
CA PRO A 62 -5.89 -13.55 -4.80
C PRO A 62 -4.99 -12.60 -5.60
N THR A 63 -3.76 -13.05 -5.89
CA THR A 63 -2.68 -12.24 -6.46
C THR A 63 -2.95 -11.86 -7.91
N THR A 64 -3.84 -12.57 -8.62
CA THR A 64 -4.02 -12.44 -10.07
C THR A 64 -4.62 -11.11 -10.53
N GLU A 65 -5.54 -10.49 -9.78
CA GLU A 65 -6.11 -9.18 -10.16
C GLU A 65 -5.18 -8.00 -9.79
N LEU A 66 -4.25 -8.21 -8.88
CA LEU A 66 -3.39 -7.16 -8.34
C LEU A 66 -2.09 -6.99 -9.15
N LEU A 67 -1.64 -8.01 -9.89
CA LEU A 67 -0.35 -7.97 -10.59
C LEU A 67 -0.29 -6.92 -11.71
N ASP A 68 -1.41 -6.58 -12.33
CA ASP A 68 -1.43 -5.64 -13.46
C ASP A 68 -1.47 -4.17 -13.04
N LYS A 69 -1.94 -3.87 -11.82
CA LYS A 69 -2.11 -2.50 -11.31
C LYS A 69 -1.06 -2.08 -10.29
N PHE A 70 -0.39 -3.02 -9.64
CA PHE A 70 0.61 -2.71 -8.63
C PHE A 70 2.03 -2.77 -9.20
N GLN A 71 2.81 -1.73 -8.94
CA GLN A 71 4.21 -1.67 -9.39
C GLN A 71 5.18 -2.41 -8.47
N GLY A 72 4.68 -3.05 -7.40
CA GLY A 72 5.48 -3.87 -6.50
C GLY A 72 4.66 -4.48 -5.37
N ILE A 73 5.10 -5.65 -4.92
CA ILE A 73 4.61 -6.32 -3.71
C ILE A 73 5.68 -6.15 -2.65
N HIS A 74 5.30 -5.70 -1.45
CA HIS A 74 6.20 -5.67 -0.31
C HIS A 74 5.73 -6.71 0.71
N VAL A 75 6.52 -7.76 0.86
CA VAL A 75 6.30 -8.76 1.91
C VAL A 75 6.93 -8.22 3.17
N MET A 76 6.12 -7.97 4.18
CA MET A 76 6.61 -7.61 5.51
C MET A 76 6.75 -8.90 6.31
N ASP A 77 7.98 -9.34 6.53
CA ASP A 77 8.25 -10.31 7.60
C ASP A 77 7.94 -9.62 8.93
N GLU A 78 7.16 -10.29 9.77
CA GLU A 78 6.84 -9.81 11.10
C GLU A 78 8.15 -9.70 11.90
N ILE A 79 8.70 -8.49 12.01
CA ILE A 79 9.77 -8.23 12.97
C ILE A 79 9.07 -8.19 14.32
N ASP A 80 9.17 -9.31 15.04
CA ASP A 80 8.76 -9.44 16.42
C ASP A 80 9.58 -8.45 17.27
N ILE A 81 8.99 -7.27 17.51
CA ILE A 81 9.46 -6.34 18.53
C ILE A 81 8.69 -6.62 19.82
N THR A 82 8.86 -7.81 20.40
CA THR A 82 8.69 -7.95 21.85
C THR A 82 9.76 -7.06 22.52
N PRO A 83 9.39 -6.08 23.34
CA PRO A 83 10.37 -5.40 24.17
C PRO A 83 11.05 -6.42 25.12
N PRO A 84 12.35 -6.23 25.44
CA PRO A 84 13.11 -7.16 26.27
C PRO A 84 12.57 -7.28 27.70
#